data_AF-A0A151RCJ1-F1
#
_entry.id   AF-A0A151RCJ1-F1
#
_cell.length_a   1.000
_cell.length_b   1.000
_cell.length_c   1.000
_cell.angle_alpha   90.00
_cell.angle_beta   90.00
_cell.angle_gamma   90.00
#
_symmetry.space_group_name_H-M   'P 1'
#
loop_
_entity.id
_entity.type
_entity.pdbx_description
1 polymer ?
#
loop_
_entity_poly.entity_id
_entity_poly.type
_entity_poly.pdbx_seq_one_letter_code
_entity_poly.pdbx_strand_id
1 'polypeptide(L)'
;LTYGTDAMIPVEIGEPSLRQQRFEEETNTEALNVELDLIKETRDRALINMEACRLRVSRKHQTKIRPRVFHQGDLVWRVTGKARKNRAQGKLAANWDGPF
;
A
#
# COMPACT_ATOMS: atom_id res chain seq x y z
N LEU A 1 30.27 36.30 -45.83
CA LEU A 1 29.48 35.39 -44.98
C LEU A 1 29.76 33.97 -45.45
N THR A 2 30.97 33.43 -45.27
CA THR A 2 31.53 32.89 -44.01
C THR A 2 30.50 32.07 -43.24
N TYR A 3 30.30 30.82 -43.66
CA TYR A 3 29.97 29.74 -42.74
C TYR A 3 30.88 28.58 -43.09
N GLY A 4 32.03 28.55 -42.39
CA GLY A 4 32.91 27.40 -42.39
C GLY A 4 32.12 26.20 -41.87
N THR A 5 32.12 25.14 -42.65
CA THR A 5 31.73 23.81 -42.23
C THR A 5 32.83 23.27 -41.31
N ASP A 6 32.87 23.75 -40.07
CA ASP A 6 33.65 23.14 -39.01
C ASP A 6 32.69 22.37 -38.11
N ALA A 7 32.10 21.33 -38.68
CA ALA A 7 31.31 20.38 -37.91
C ALA A 7 32.28 19.46 -37.16
N MET A 8 32.64 19.85 -35.94
CA MET A 8 33.41 19.02 -35.02
C MET A 8 32.58 17.77 -34.67
N ILE A 9 33.01 16.61 -35.15
CA ILE A 9 32.41 15.32 -34.81
C ILE A 9 32.63 15.10 -33.30
N PRO A 10 31.58 14.95 -32.47
CA PRO A 10 31.77 14.61 -31.07
C PRO A 10 32.51 13.27 -30.98
N VAL A 11 33.55 13.23 -30.15
CA VAL A 11 34.48 12.09 -29.97
C VAL A 11 33.76 10.76 -29.69
N GLU A 12 32.54 10.82 -29.17
CA GLU A 12 31.68 9.66 -28.93
C GLU A 12 31.25 8.90 -30.20
N ILE A 13 31.41 9.48 -31.39
CA ILE A 13 31.07 8.84 -32.68
C ILE A 13 32.23 7.98 -33.23
N GLY A 14 33.46 8.14 -32.72
CA GLY A 14 34.66 7.53 -33.32
C GLY A 14 34.99 6.12 -32.85
N GLU A 15 34.77 5.79 -31.57
CA GLU A 15 35.13 4.50 -30.98
C GLU A 15 33.93 3.92 -30.19
N PRO A 16 33.44 2.72 -30.54
CA PRO A 16 32.38 2.09 -29.78
C PRO A 16 32.88 1.80 -28.37
N SER A 17 32.15 2.30 -27.37
CA SER A 17 32.50 2.05 -25.97
C SER A 17 32.55 0.55 -25.66
N LEU A 18 33.31 0.13 -24.63
CA LEU A 18 33.37 -1.27 -24.21
C LEU A 18 31.99 -1.89 -23.93
N ARG A 19 31.03 -1.08 -23.47
CA ARG A 19 29.62 -1.49 -23.30
C ARG A 19 28.97 -1.85 -24.62
N GLN A 20 29.26 -1.11 -25.68
CA GLN A 20 28.70 -1.31 -27.00
C GLN A 20 29.38 -2.49 -27.71
N GLN A 21 30.71 -2.64 -27.53
CA GLN A 21 31.47 -3.77 -28.08
C GLN A 21 31.10 -5.12 -27.46
N ARG A 22 30.70 -5.14 -26.19
CA ARG A 22 30.29 -6.35 -25.46
C ARG A 22 28.78 -6.45 -25.25
N PHE A 23 27.99 -5.69 -25.99
CA PHE A 23 26.55 -5.74 -25.88
C PHE A 23 26.03 -7.05 -26.48
N GLU A 24 25.39 -7.86 -25.64
CA GLU A 24 24.67 -9.05 -26.05
C GLU A 24 23.19 -8.83 -25.75
N GLU A 25 22.36 -8.83 -26.78
CA GLU A 25 20.93 -8.52 -26.65
C GLU A 25 20.19 -9.62 -25.89
N GLU A 26 20.49 -10.89 -26.18
CA GLU A 26 19.87 -12.04 -25.52
C GLU A 26 20.11 -12.03 -24.01
N THR A 27 21.36 -11.86 -23.56
CA THR A 27 21.69 -11.83 -22.13
C THR A 27 21.06 -10.64 -21.40
N ASN A 28 20.94 -9.49 -22.07
CA ASN A 28 20.22 -8.33 -21.52
C ASN A 28 18.71 -8.59 -21.40
N THR A 29 18.09 -9.22 -22.41
CA THR A 29 16.66 -9.59 -22.33
C THR A 29 16.39 -10.64 -21.26
N GLU A 30 17.26 -11.63 -21.09
CA GLU A 30 17.18 -12.61 -20.01
C GLU A 30 17.30 -11.96 -18.64
N ALA A 31 18.28 -11.07 -18.45
CA ALA A 31 18.46 -10.34 -17.19
C ALA A 31 17.23 -9.49 -16.84
N LEU A 32 16.65 -8.80 -17.84
CA LEU A 32 15.42 -8.02 -17.67
C LEU A 32 14.22 -8.91 -17.28
N ASN A 33 14.09 -10.07 -17.91
CA ASN A 33 13.01 -11.01 -17.59
C ASN A 33 13.13 -11.53 -16.14
N VAL A 34 14.34 -11.90 -15.72
CA VAL A 34 14.60 -12.33 -14.33
C VAL A 34 14.27 -11.23 -13.35
N GLU A 35 14.68 -9.99 -13.62
CA GLU A 35 14.37 -8.85 -12.75
C GLU A 35 12.86 -8.62 -12.62
N LEU A 36 12.14 -8.69 -13.75
CA LEU A 36 10.67 -8.55 -13.75
C LEU A 36 9.98 -9.65 -12.96
N ASP A 37 10.44 -10.89 -13.06
CA ASP A 37 9.85 -12.01 -12.33
C ASP A 37 10.13 -11.92 -10.82
N LEU A 38 11.33 -11.52 -10.41
CA LEU A 38 11.63 -11.22 -9.01
C LEU A 38 10.70 -10.14 -8.44
N ILE A 39 10.41 -9.09 -9.22
CA ILE A 39 9.46 -8.03 -8.82
C ILE A 39 8.04 -8.58 -8.68
N LYS A 40 7.59 -9.47 -9.58
CA LYS A 40 6.27 -10.09 -9.48
C LYS A 40 6.18 -10.98 -8.24
N GLU A 41 7.14 -11.87 -8.04
CA GLU A 41 7.17 -12.78 -6.89
C GLU A 41 7.15 -12.06 -5.55
N THR A 42 7.92 -10.97 -5.44
CA THR A 42 7.94 -10.13 -4.23
C THR A 42 6.60 -9.44 -3.99
N ARG A 43 5.95 -8.94 -5.04
CA ARG A 43 4.60 -8.35 -4.94
C ARG A 43 3.56 -9.39 -4.54
N ASP A 44 3.56 -10.56 -5.17
CA ASP A 44 2.61 -11.63 -4.88
C ASP A 44 2.74 -12.11 -3.43
N ARG A 45 3.99 -12.29 -2.97
CA ARG A 45 4.25 -12.64 -1.57
C ARG A 45 3.80 -11.53 -0.60
N ALA A 46 3.97 -10.26 -0.96
CA ALA A 46 3.45 -9.15 -0.18
C ALA A 46 1.92 -9.14 -0.11
N LEU A 47 1.23 -9.43 -1.22
CA LEU A 47 -0.23 -9.54 -1.28
C LEU A 47 -0.75 -10.69 -0.41
N ILE A 48 -0.14 -11.87 -0.50
CA ILE A 48 -0.49 -13.03 0.34
C ILE A 48 -0.34 -12.68 1.82
N ASN A 49 0.77 -12.03 2.20
CA ASN A 49 0.99 -11.61 3.58
C ASN A 49 -0.04 -10.58 4.05
N MET A 50 -0.38 -9.61 3.20
CA MET A 50 -1.40 -8.60 3.49
C MET A 50 -2.76 -9.24 3.71
N GLU A 51 -3.18 -10.16 2.85
CA GLU A 51 -4.45 -10.88 3.01
C GLU A 51 -4.46 -11.76 4.26
N ALA A 52 -3.38 -12.50 4.52
CA ALA A 52 -3.25 -13.31 5.73
C ALA A 52 -3.36 -12.45 7.00
N CYS A 53 -2.72 -11.28 7.02
CA CYS A 53 -2.86 -10.31 8.10
C CYS A 53 -4.30 -9.80 8.24
N ARG A 54 -4.95 -9.43 7.12
CA ARG A 54 -6.36 -8.98 7.11
C ARG A 54 -7.28 -10.04 7.71
N LEU A 55 -7.14 -11.29 7.28
CA LEU A 55 -7.94 -12.42 7.77
C LEU A 55 -7.69 -12.70 9.26
N ARG A 56 -6.43 -12.64 9.72
CA ARG A 56 -6.09 -12.82 11.14
C ARG A 56 -6.75 -11.75 12.01
N VAL A 57 -6.72 -10.48 11.59
CA VAL A 57 -7.36 -9.38 12.30
C VAL A 57 -8.88 -9.57 12.31
N SER A 58 -9.48 -9.89 11.15
CA SER A 58 -10.92 -10.13 11.03
C SER A 58 -11.39 -11.25 11.96
N ARG A 59 -10.70 -12.40 11.95
CA ARG A 59 -11.03 -13.54 12.82
C ARG A 59 -10.95 -13.17 14.30
N LYS A 60 -9.86 -12.49 14.70
CA LYS A 60 -9.69 -12.04 16.10
C LYS A 60 -10.77 -11.05 16.53
N HIS A 61 -11.26 -10.22 15.61
CA HIS A 61 -12.35 -9.30 15.90
C HIS A 61 -13.68 -10.05 16.01
N GLN A 62 -13.97 -10.94 15.07
CA GLN A 62 -15.20 -11.71 15.01
C GLN A 62 -15.37 -12.64 16.23
N THR A 63 -14.29 -13.25 16.74
CA THR A 63 -14.37 -14.08 17.96
C THR A 63 -14.75 -13.28 19.21
N LYS A 64 -14.51 -11.98 19.23
CA LYS A 64 -14.88 -11.09 20.34
C LYS A 64 -16.29 -10.53 20.21
N ILE A 65 -16.87 -10.55 19.01
CA ILE A 65 -18.22 -10.04 18.78
C ILE A 65 -19.21 -11.17 19.00
N ARG A 66 -20.06 -11.01 20.02
CA ARG A 66 -21.26 -11.83 20.17
C ARG A 66 -22.43 -11.07 19.52
N PRO A 67 -23.04 -11.58 18.43
CA PRO A 67 -24.22 -10.95 17.87
C PRO A 67 -25.33 -10.93 18.91
N ARG A 68 -26.02 -9.81 19.04
CA ARG A 68 -27.18 -9.63 19.92
C ARG A 68 -28.38 -9.25 19.06
N VAL A 69 -29.49 -9.93 19.29
CA VAL A 69 -30.79 -9.59 18.70
C VAL A 69 -31.57 -8.82 19.75
N PHE A 70 -32.20 -7.73 19.34
CA PHE A 70 -33.04 -6.90 20.20
C PHE A 70 -34.49 -7.00 19.73
N HIS A 71 -35.41 -7.04 20.68
CA HIS A 71 -36.85 -7.08 20.45
C HIS A 71 -37.50 -5.79 20.98
N GLN A 72 -38.74 -5.55 20.56
CA GLN A 72 -39.51 -4.42 21.07
C GLN A 72 -39.70 -4.58 22.58
N GLY A 73 -39.30 -3.56 23.35
CA GLY A 73 -39.35 -3.55 24.81
C GLY A 73 -38.02 -3.87 25.50
N ASP A 74 -36.98 -4.28 24.76
CA ASP A 74 -35.64 -4.47 25.32
C ASP A 74 -34.97 -3.13 25.61
N LEU A 75 -34.54 -2.93 26.86
CA LEU A 75 -33.79 -1.74 27.26
C LEU A 75 -32.33 -1.81 26.82
N VAL A 76 -31.89 -0.83 26.03
CA VAL A 76 -30.53 -0.79 25.49
C VAL A 76 -29.79 0.50 25.84
N TRP A 77 -28.51 0.35 26.16
CA TRP A 77 -27.59 1.47 26.35
C TRP A 77 -27.01 1.89 25.01
N ARG A 78 -26.95 3.20 24.76
CA ARG A 78 -26.42 3.75 23.52
C ARG A 78 -25.05 4.36 23.76
N VAL A 79 -24.07 4.09 22.89
CA VAL A 79 -22.76 4.76 22.95
C VAL A 79 -22.96 6.26 22.74
N THR A 80 -22.47 7.06 23.67
CA THR A 80 -22.47 8.52 23.60
C THR A 80 -21.36 9.00 22.67
N GLY A 81 -21.74 9.43 21.46
CA GLY A 81 -20.80 10.04 20.52
C GLY A 81 -20.21 11.35 21.07
N LYS A 82 -19.01 11.72 20.61
CA LYS A 82 -18.30 12.94 21.09
C LYS A 82 -19.15 14.21 21.05
N ALA A 83 -20.06 14.33 20.08
CA ALA A 83 -20.95 15.48 19.94
C ALA A 83 -22.03 15.60 21.05
N ARG A 84 -22.41 14.48 21.69
CA ARG A 84 -23.44 14.44 22.74
C ARG A 84 -22.86 14.45 24.15
N LYS A 85 -21.54 14.30 24.29
CA LYS A 85 -20.88 14.38 25.59
C LYS A 85 -20.99 15.78 26.15
N ASN A 86 -21.46 15.88 27.39
CA ASN A 86 -21.50 17.16 28.08
C ASN A 86 -20.07 17.65 28.33
N ARG A 87 -19.70 18.79 27.72
CA ARG A 87 -18.36 19.39 27.88
C ARG A 87 -18.04 19.74 29.33
N ALA A 88 -19.07 20.02 30.15
CA ALA A 88 -18.91 20.32 31.57
C ALA A 88 -18.48 19.08 32.40
N GLN A 89 -18.85 17.87 31.97
CA GLN A 89 -18.45 16.62 32.64
C GLN A 89 -17.02 16.19 32.30
N GLY A 90 -16.40 16.83 31.29
CA GLY A 90 -15.01 16.61 30.94
C GLY A 90 -14.68 15.15 30.58
N LYS A 91 -13.46 14.73 30.90
CA LYS A 91 -12.92 13.41 30.52
C LYS A 91 -13.62 12.24 31.23
N LEU A 92 -14.31 12.50 32.35
CA LEU A 92 -14.97 11.49 33.18
C LEU A 92 -16.46 11.32 32.85
N ALA A 93 -16.96 12.00 31.82
CA ALA A 93 -18.31 11.79 31.32
C ALA A 93 -18.52 10.32 30.90
N ALA A 94 -19.70 9.78 31.21
CA ALA A 94 -20.09 8.44 30.78
C ALA A 94 -19.97 8.29 29.25
N ASN A 95 -19.58 7.11 28.79
CA ASN A 95 -19.51 6.77 27.37
C ASN A 95 -20.85 6.23 26.82
N TRP A 96 -21.86 6.15 27.68
CA TRP A 96 -23.15 5.53 27.38
C TRP A 96 -24.28 6.38 27.96
N ASP A 97 -25.36 6.53 27.19
CA ASP A 97 -26.56 7.25 27.60
C ASP A 97 -27.76 6.32 27.64
N GLY A 98 -28.60 6.52 28.66
CA GLY A 98 -29.92 5.90 28.83
C GLY A 98 -29.93 4.39 29.01
N PRO A 99 -31.04 3.85 29.49
CA PRO A 99 -31.66 2.68 28.89
C PRO A 99 -32.84 3.16 28.03
N PHE A 100 -32.79 2.89 26.73
CA PHE A 100 -33.86 3.20 25.76
C PHE A 100 -34.66 1.97 25.43
#